data_AF-A0A975SF05-F1
#
_entry.id   AF-A0A975SF05-F1
#
_cell.length_a   1.000
_cell.length_b   1.000
_cell.length_c   1.000
_cell.angle_alpha   90.00
_cell.angle_beta   90.00
_cell.angle_gamma   90.00
#
_symmetry.space_group_name_H-M   'P 1'
#
loop_
_entity.id
_entity.type
_entity.pdbx_description
1 polymer ?
#
loop_
_entity_poly.entity_id
_entity_poly.type
_entity_poly.pdbx_seq_one_letter_code
_entity_poly.pdbx_strand_id
1 'polypeptide(L)'
;MNQKDYYALLGVASTATKKEIQKAFQKKARTLHPDVNKAPDAEAQFKEVSEAYAVLSDDQKRARYDALRAGNPFAGYSNTAPSSAGGAYTAGGFGAFPFGFPFDMAHSNRPRSSAYHPEHGADVVIELELSHEEAQAGVTRTISYQRFEPCDACQGSGSVATEHARRCPTCNGMGSIAVDLSFLFGSGAAQMQCPECEGSGQVVADPCPACTGSGRQRHLDHAQIHFEANTHDGDVVRLPAKGNAGTNGAGAGDFVIRAHVAAERLDARARMGFGMIGVALPFLVLAMVSGSINIFSIVSMLPLIYGVVSILSSRPHTHTSLWWRRGAQTLVQGMSNSLIWA
;
A
#
# COMPACT_ATOMS: atom_id res chain seq x y z
N MET A 1 33.74 11.48 -9.68
CA MET A 1 33.32 10.14 -9.24
C MET A 1 34.40 9.16 -9.67
N ASN A 2 35.33 8.83 -8.77
CA ASN A 2 36.42 7.88 -9.07
C ASN A 2 35.82 6.48 -9.16
N GLN A 3 35.58 6.00 -10.38
CA GLN A 3 35.19 4.63 -10.63
C GLN A 3 36.36 3.73 -10.18
N LYS A 4 36.15 2.86 -9.19
CA LYS A 4 37.22 2.02 -8.61
C LYS A 4 37.72 1.05 -9.68
N ASP A 5 39.00 1.13 -10.04
CA ASP A 5 39.62 0.21 -11.02
C ASP A 5 39.97 -1.14 -10.36
N TYR A 6 39.07 -2.13 -10.47
CA TYR A 6 39.25 -3.46 -9.89
C TYR A 6 40.49 -4.21 -10.42
N TYR A 7 40.91 -3.94 -11.65
CA TYR A 7 42.14 -4.47 -12.23
C TYR A 7 43.39 -3.92 -11.55
N ALA A 8 43.41 -2.62 -11.27
CA ALA A 8 44.50 -1.97 -10.54
C ALA A 8 44.55 -2.46 -9.08
N LEU A 9 43.37 -2.63 -8.44
CA LEU A 9 43.26 -3.17 -7.10
C LEU A 9 43.76 -4.62 -6.97
N LEU A 10 43.58 -5.46 -7.99
CA LEU A 10 44.18 -6.80 -8.04
C LEU A 10 45.62 -6.81 -8.58
N GLY A 11 46.06 -5.74 -9.24
CA GLY A 11 47.39 -5.62 -9.83
C GLY A 11 47.57 -6.48 -11.08
N VAL A 12 46.49 -6.66 -11.85
CA VAL A 12 46.46 -7.51 -13.05
C VAL A 12 46.00 -6.69 -14.26
N ALA A 13 46.42 -7.08 -15.46
CA ALA A 13 45.99 -6.43 -16.69
C ALA A 13 44.49 -6.68 -16.97
N SER A 14 43.83 -5.79 -17.72
CA SER A 14 42.43 -5.97 -18.13
C SER A 14 42.20 -7.20 -19.02
N THR A 15 43.25 -7.70 -19.67
CA THR A 15 43.26 -8.92 -20.48
C THR A 15 43.55 -10.19 -19.67
N ALA A 16 43.72 -10.09 -18.34
CA ALA A 16 44.12 -11.22 -17.51
C ALA A 16 43.10 -12.37 -17.54
N THR A 17 43.60 -13.61 -17.55
CA THR A 17 42.76 -14.81 -17.51
C THR A 17 42.21 -15.06 -16.10
N LYS A 18 41.12 -15.85 -15.97
CA LYS A 18 40.55 -16.19 -14.66
C LYS A 18 41.58 -16.80 -13.69
N LYS A 19 42.48 -17.63 -14.22
CA LYS A 19 43.54 -18.27 -13.44
C LYS A 19 44.55 -17.26 -12.90
N GLU A 20 44.87 -16.23 -13.68
CA GLU A 20 45.76 -15.13 -13.25
C GLU A 20 45.09 -14.24 -12.20
N ILE A 21 43.81 -13.93 -12.38
CA ILE A 21 42.99 -13.17 -11.42
C ILE A 21 42.91 -13.91 -10.08
N GLN A 22 42.66 -15.22 -10.11
CA GLN A 22 42.62 -16.07 -8.91
C GLN A 22 43.98 -16.14 -8.21
N LYS A 23 45.08 -16.29 -8.97
CA LYS A 23 46.44 -16.33 -8.41
C LYS A 23 46.85 -14.99 -7.80
N ALA A 24 46.48 -13.87 -8.41
CA ALA A 24 46.74 -12.54 -7.89
C ALA A 24 45.94 -12.26 -6.60
N PHE A 25 44.66 -12.66 -6.57
CA PHE A 25 43.83 -12.59 -5.37
C PHE A 25 44.43 -13.42 -4.22
N GLN A 26 44.82 -14.67 -4.46
CA GLN A 26 45.42 -15.52 -3.43
C GLN A 26 46.73 -14.94 -2.89
N LYS A 27 47.55 -14.30 -3.74
CA LYS A 27 48.78 -13.64 -3.31
C LYS A 27 48.48 -12.43 -2.43
N LYS A 28 47.51 -11.58 -2.81
CA LYS A 28 47.12 -10.39 -2.04
C LYS A 28 46.37 -10.73 -0.75
N ALA A 29 45.52 -11.75 -0.77
CA ALA A 29 44.79 -12.23 0.40
C ALA A 29 45.73 -12.77 1.48
N ARG A 30 46.84 -13.42 1.10
CA ARG A 30 47.86 -13.89 2.05
C ARG A 30 48.69 -12.76 2.66
N THR A 31 48.94 -11.69 1.90
CA THR A 31 49.70 -10.52 2.38
C THR A 31 48.85 -9.54 3.21
N LEU A 32 47.53 -9.52 2.98
CA LEU A 32 46.58 -8.62 3.64
C LEU A 32 45.72 -9.33 4.69
N HIS A 33 46.01 -10.61 5.00
CA HIS A 33 45.27 -11.34 6.02
C HIS A 33 45.47 -10.67 7.39
N PRO A 34 44.41 -10.48 8.19
CA PRO A 34 44.49 -9.79 9.49
C PRO A 34 45.46 -10.46 10.48
N ASP A 35 45.70 -11.76 10.32
CA ASP A 35 46.67 -12.49 11.15
C ASP A 35 48.13 -12.21 10.75
N VAL A 36 48.38 -11.79 9.51
CA VAL A 36 49.73 -11.59 8.94
C VAL A 36 50.08 -10.10 8.86
N ASN A 37 49.10 -9.24 8.60
CA ASN A 37 49.28 -7.79 8.51
C ASN A 37 48.39 -7.08 9.54
N LYS A 38 49.02 -6.49 10.56
CA LYS A 38 48.37 -5.79 11.67
C LYS A 38 48.25 -4.28 11.46
N ALA A 39 48.44 -3.79 10.24
CA ALA A 39 48.28 -2.38 9.93
C ALA A 39 46.79 -1.97 10.01
N PRO A 40 46.48 -0.75 10.46
CA PRO A 40 45.09 -0.29 10.66
C PRO A 40 44.29 -0.17 9.36
N ASP A 41 44.95 -0.18 8.20
CA ASP A 41 44.38 -0.10 6.86
C ASP A 41 44.27 -1.47 6.15
N ALA A 42 44.78 -2.54 6.75
CA ALA A 42 44.80 -3.87 6.15
C ALA A 42 43.39 -4.44 5.91
N GLU A 43 42.46 -4.19 6.84
CA GLU A 43 41.06 -4.63 6.72
C GLU A 43 40.33 -3.95 5.57
N ALA A 44 40.53 -2.63 5.41
CA ALA A 44 39.95 -1.86 4.31
C ALA A 44 40.49 -2.35 2.96
N GLN A 45 41.80 -2.55 2.84
CA GLN A 45 42.42 -3.05 1.61
C GLN A 45 41.99 -4.49 1.29
N PHE A 46 41.82 -5.35 2.30
CA PHE A 46 41.33 -6.70 2.12
C PHE A 46 39.88 -6.72 1.60
N LYS A 47 39.02 -5.83 2.12
CA LYS A 47 37.64 -5.67 1.65
C LYS A 47 37.58 -5.26 0.18
N GLU A 48 38.40 -4.31 -0.24
CA GLU A 48 38.44 -3.85 -1.64
C GLU A 48 38.98 -4.92 -2.60
N VAL A 49 39.99 -5.69 -2.18
CA VAL A 49 40.54 -6.81 -2.96
C VAL A 49 39.52 -7.95 -3.10
N SER A 50 38.72 -8.19 -2.06
CA SER A 50 37.65 -9.20 -2.08
C SER A 50 36.48 -8.79 -2.99
N GLU A 51 36.09 -7.52 -2.97
CA GLU A 51 35.10 -6.95 -3.88
C GLU A 51 35.56 -7.04 -5.34
N ALA A 52 36.82 -6.69 -5.62
CA ALA A 52 37.41 -6.79 -6.95
C ALA A 52 37.38 -8.24 -7.48
N TYR A 53 37.73 -9.23 -6.64
CA TYR A 53 37.67 -10.63 -7.03
C TYR A 53 36.23 -11.12 -7.27
N ALA A 54 35.26 -10.69 -6.46
CA ALA A 54 33.86 -11.09 -6.62
C ALA A 54 33.24 -10.62 -7.95
N VAL A 55 33.73 -9.49 -8.49
CA VAL A 55 33.29 -8.96 -9.79
C VAL A 55 34.07 -9.60 -10.95
N LEU A 56 35.40 -9.77 -10.80
CA LEU A 56 36.27 -10.21 -11.89
C LEU A 56 36.37 -11.74 -12.05
N SER A 57 35.95 -12.53 -11.05
CA SER A 57 35.96 -14.00 -11.11
C SER A 57 34.81 -14.59 -11.95
N ASP A 58 33.69 -13.87 -12.04
CA ASP A 58 32.49 -14.26 -12.78
C ASP A 58 32.45 -13.57 -14.15
N ASP A 59 32.24 -14.33 -15.23
CA ASP A 59 32.29 -13.81 -16.60
C ASP A 59 31.19 -12.79 -16.88
N GLN A 60 29.99 -13.00 -16.35
CA GLN A 60 28.86 -12.11 -16.56
C GLN A 60 29.07 -10.80 -15.79
N LYS A 61 29.59 -10.87 -14.56
CA LYS A 61 29.89 -9.67 -13.77
C LYS A 61 31.07 -8.89 -14.33
N ARG A 62 32.12 -9.58 -14.79
CA ARG A 62 33.28 -8.97 -15.46
C ARG A 62 32.86 -8.25 -16.75
N ALA A 63 32.08 -8.90 -17.61
CA ALA A 63 31.62 -8.29 -18.85
C ALA A 63 30.79 -7.01 -18.61
N ARG A 64 29.93 -7.01 -17.57
CA ARG A 64 29.15 -5.82 -17.18
C ARG A 64 30.04 -4.71 -16.62
N TYR A 65 31.03 -5.07 -15.82
CA TYR A 65 32.02 -4.12 -15.30
C TYR A 65 32.85 -3.49 -16.42
N ASP A 66 33.34 -4.29 -17.37
CA ASP A 66 34.10 -3.82 -18.52
C ASP A 66 33.26 -2.92 -19.44
N ALA A 67 31.98 -3.25 -19.65
CA ALA A 67 31.03 -2.41 -20.39
C ALA A 67 30.79 -1.06 -19.70
N LEU A 68 30.64 -1.05 -18.37
CA LEU A 68 30.46 0.17 -17.58
C LEU A 68 31.73 1.05 -17.58
N ARG A 69 32.91 0.43 -17.56
CA ARG A 69 34.22 1.11 -17.63
C ARG A 69 34.50 1.69 -19.02
N ALA A 70 33.99 1.07 -20.08
CA ALA A 70 34.05 1.59 -21.45
C ALA A 70 33.05 2.71 -21.75
N GLY A 71 32.31 3.20 -20.73
CA GLY A 71 31.33 4.28 -20.87
C GLY A 71 30.02 3.86 -21.55
N ASN A 72 29.78 2.55 -21.72
CA ASN A 72 28.60 2.03 -22.40
C ASN A 72 27.79 1.11 -21.47
N PRO A 73 26.91 1.66 -20.61
CA PRO A 73 26.19 0.91 -19.56
C PRO A 73 25.25 -0.19 -20.09
N PHE A 74 25.08 -0.30 -21.42
CA PHE A 74 24.26 -1.29 -22.09
C PHE A 74 25.03 -2.35 -22.89
N ALA A 75 26.37 -2.29 -22.97
CA ALA A 75 27.16 -3.15 -23.87
C ALA A 75 27.31 -4.63 -23.43
N GLY A 76 26.75 -5.03 -22.29
CA GLY A 76 26.63 -6.44 -21.88
C GLY A 76 25.37 -7.14 -22.38
N TYR A 77 24.46 -6.43 -23.05
CA TYR A 77 23.28 -7.01 -23.70
C TYR A 77 23.59 -7.34 -25.16
N SER A 78 24.43 -8.35 -25.43
CA SER A 78 24.50 -8.94 -26.78
C SER A 78 23.72 -10.25 -26.83
N ASN A 79 22.56 -10.15 -27.45
CA ASN A 79 21.70 -11.23 -27.92
C ASN A 79 22.47 -12.21 -28.81
N THR A 80 22.72 -13.44 -28.34
CA THR A 80 23.06 -14.58 -29.21
C THR A 80 22.60 -15.90 -28.57
N ALA A 81 21.31 -16.21 -28.72
CA ALA A 81 20.71 -17.54 -28.92
C ALA A 81 19.17 -17.44 -28.76
N PRO A 82 18.39 -18.27 -29.48
CA PRO A 82 17.05 -17.92 -29.92
C PRO A 82 15.99 -18.08 -28.84
N SER A 83 14.91 -17.30 -28.98
CA SER A 83 13.61 -17.52 -28.32
C SER A 83 13.65 -17.59 -26.79
N SER A 84 13.60 -16.44 -26.12
CA SER A 84 12.83 -16.28 -24.89
C SER A 84 12.71 -14.82 -24.51
N ALA A 85 11.60 -14.55 -23.83
CA ALA A 85 11.08 -13.28 -23.36
C ALA A 85 12.13 -12.29 -22.81
N GLY A 86 11.78 -11.02 -22.97
CA GLY A 86 12.50 -9.88 -22.45
C GLY A 86 12.65 -9.89 -20.93
N GLY A 87 13.66 -9.15 -20.49
CA GLY A 87 13.95 -8.92 -19.08
C GLY A 87 14.97 -7.81 -18.95
N ALA A 88 14.48 -6.58 -18.84
CA ALA A 88 15.25 -5.45 -18.36
C ALA A 88 15.71 -5.74 -16.92
N TYR A 89 17.02 -5.92 -16.72
CA TYR A 89 17.61 -5.87 -15.39
C TYR A 89 17.99 -4.41 -15.10
N THR A 90 17.05 -3.68 -14.51
CA THR A 90 17.32 -2.44 -13.78
C THR A 90 18.25 -2.72 -12.60
N ALA A 91 19.13 -1.76 -12.35
CA ALA A 91 19.94 -1.63 -11.16
C ALA A 91 19.09 -1.76 -9.88
N GLY A 92 19.57 -2.56 -8.92
CA GLY A 92 18.91 -2.79 -7.64
C GLY A 92 19.23 -4.18 -7.10
N GLY A 93 20.50 -4.40 -6.76
CA GLY A 93 20.99 -5.69 -6.25
C GLY A 93 22.27 -5.55 -5.43
N PHE A 94 22.32 -4.51 -4.60
CA PHE A 94 23.24 -4.46 -3.45
C PHE A 94 22.44 -4.88 -2.23
N GLY A 95 22.81 -6.01 -1.62
CA GLY A 95 22.32 -6.41 -0.30
C GLY A 95 21.59 -7.74 -0.27
N ALA A 96 22.35 -8.84 -0.30
CA ALA A 96 21.91 -10.13 0.23
C ALA A 96 23.13 -10.94 0.67
N PHE A 97 23.72 -10.56 1.80
CA PHE A 97 24.53 -11.46 2.63
C PHE A 97 23.59 -12.26 3.57
N PRO A 98 24.01 -13.45 4.02
CA PRO A 98 23.13 -14.49 4.54
C PRO A 98 22.80 -14.36 6.05
N PHE A 99 22.67 -13.14 6.58
CA PHE A 99 22.31 -12.93 7.98
C PHE A 99 21.36 -11.74 8.16
N GLY A 100 20.06 -12.02 8.34
CA GLY A 100 19.09 -11.14 9.02
C GLY A 100 18.10 -10.36 8.13
N PHE A 101 16.87 -10.86 7.99
CA PHE A 101 15.64 -10.08 7.75
C PHE A 101 15.25 -9.28 9.02
N PRO A 102 14.24 -8.36 9.07
CA PRO A 102 13.23 -7.90 8.07
C PRO A 102 12.99 -6.36 8.04
N PHE A 103 12.01 -5.91 7.21
CA PHE A 103 11.25 -4.63 7.20
C PHE A 103 11.51 -3.55 6.11
N ASP A 104 10.41 -3.27 5.41
CA ASP A 104 9.97 -2.11 4.60
C ASP A 104 10.51 -1.83 3.17
N MET A 105 9.76 -2.35 2.21
CA MET A 105 8.98 -1.60 1.20
C MET A 105 9.45 -0.17 0.84
N ALA A 106 9.85 0.04 -0.42
CA ALA A 106 9.42 1.21 -1.20
C ALA A 106 9.72 1.07 -2.71
N HIS A 107 8.65 0.89 -3.49
CA HIS A 107 8.45 1.49 -4.83
C HIS A 107 9.31 1.04 -6.03
N SER A 108 9.42 -0.26 -6.30
CA SER A 108 9.84 -0.73 -7.63
C SER A 108 8.61 -0.88 -8.56
N ASN A 109 8.63 -0.13 -9.67
CA ASN A 109 7.68 -0.17 -10.78
C ASN A 109 7.23 -1.60 -11.11
N ARG A 110 6.01 -1.97 -10.70
CA ARG A 110 5.31 -3.08 -11.35
C ARG A 110 5.03 -2.67 -12.80
N PRO A 111 5.39 -3.47 -13.82
CA PRO A 111 4.88 -3.26 -15.17
C PRO A 111 3.35 -3.20 -15.07
N ARG A 112 2.74 -2.16 -15.66
CA ARG A 112 1.28 -2.03 -15.74
C ARG A 112 0.77 -3.26 -16.47
N SER A 113 0.01 -4.10 -15.77
CA SER A 113 -0.58 -5.30 -16.36
C SER A 113 -1.46 -4.88 -17.54
N SER A 114 -1.29 -5.56 -18.67
CA SER A 114 -2.18 -5.44 -19.83
C SER A 114 -3.35 -6.42 -19.71
N ALA A 115 -3.66 -6.86 -18.51
CA ALA A 115 -4.66 -7.87 -18.27
C ALA A 115 -6.05 -7.33 -18.63
N TYR A 116 -6.82 -8.12 -19.38
CA TYR A 116 -8.19 -7.76 -19.71
C TYR A 116 -9.11 -8.26 -18.60
N HIS A 117 -9.39 -7.40 -17.62
CA HIS A 117 -10.33 -7.66 -16.52
C HIS A 117 -11.40 -6.57 -16.52
N PRO A 118 -12.63 -6.87 -16.97
CA PRO A 118 -13.75 -5.96 -16.84
C PRO A 118 -14.21 -5.94 -15.37
N GLU A 119 -13.92 -4.85 -14.68
CA GLU A 119 -14.33 -4.62 -13.30
C GLU A 119 -15.26 -3.42 -13.23
N HIS A 120 -16.36 -3.55 -12.51
CA HIS A 120 -17.25 -2.44 -12.24
C HIS A 120 -16.51 -1.31 -11.54
N GLY A 121 -16.86 -0.08 -11.92
CA GLY A 121 -16.28 1.11 -11.33
C GLY A 121 -16.61 1.19 -9.84
N ALA A 122 -15.62 1.54 -9.03
CA ALA A 122 -15.82 1.73 -7.60
C ALA A 122 -16.64 3.00 -7.32
N ASP A 123 -17.53 2.92 -6.34
CA ASP A 123 -18.26 4.09 -5.85
C ASP A 123 -17.28 5.14 -5.29
N VAL A 124 -17.58 6.41 -5.54
CA VAL A 124 -16.84 7.52 -4.94
C VAL A 124 -17.63 7.99 -3.73
N VAL A 125 -17.08 7.78 -2.54
CA VAL A 125 -17.71 8.18 -1.27
C VAL A 125 -17.06 9.44 -0.75
N ILE A 126 -17.85 10.50 -0.54
CA ILE A 126 -17.40 11.74 0.10
C ILE A 126 -18.24 12.01 1.33
N GLU A 127 -17.58 12.40 2.42
CA GLU A 127 -18.25 12.89 3.61
C GLU A 127 -18.33 14.41 3.54
N LEU A 128 -19.55 14.95 3.64
CA LEU A 128 -19.77 16.38 3.67
C LEU A 128 -20.04 16.83 5.10
N GLU A 129 -19.18 17.69 5.62
CA GLU A 129 -19.41 18.34 6.91
C GLU A 129 -20.54 19.37 6.79
N LEU A 130 -21.60 19.13 7.55
CA LEU A 130 -22.77 20.01 7.67
C LEU A 130 -22.82 20.56 9.08
N SER A 131 -23.01 21.87 9.20
CA SER A 131 -23.34 22.48 10.48
C SER A 131 -24.77 22.13 10.89
N HIS A 132 -25.10 22.28 12.17
CA HIS A 132 -26.44 21.99 12.68
C HIS A 132 -27.52 22.86 12.01
N GLU A 133 -27.21 24.13 11.78
CA GLU A 133 -28.12 25.09 11.14
C GLU A 133 -28.37 24.72 9.67
N GLU A 134 -27.32 24.32 8.94
CA GLU A 134 -27.42 23.87 7.55
C GLU A 134 -28.18 22.55 7.42
N ALA A 135 -28.00 21.65 8.38
CA ALA A 135 -28.73 20.39 8.43
C ALA A 135 -30.23 20.60 8.66
N GLN A 136 -30.61 21.58 9.49
CA GLN A 136 -32.02 21.94 9.73
C GLN A 136 -32.64 22.68 8.55
N ALA A 137 -31.95 23.66 7.97
CA ALA A 137 -32.47 24.47 6.88
C ALA A 137 -32.50 23.73 5.53
N GLY A 138 -31.67 22.70 5.36
CA GLY A 138 -31.38 22.10 4.06
C GLY A 138 -30.36 22.95 3.31
N VAL A 139 -29.47 22.30 2.56
CA VAL A 139 -28.38 22.99 1.84
C VAL A 139 -28.16 22.40 0.47
N THR A 140 -27.92 23.29 -0.50
CA THR A 140 -27.46 22.90 -1.83
C THR A 140 -25.99 23.28 -1.95
N ARG A 141 -25.11 22.32 -2.22
CA ARG A 141 -23.67 22.57 -2.40
C ARG A 141 -23.19 21.97 -3.71
N THR A 142 -22.22 22.63 -4.33
CA THR A 142 -21.50 22.08 -5.50
C THR A 142 -20.17 21.56 -5.01
N ILE A 143 -19.92 20.26 -5.20
CA ILE A 143 -18.69 19.61 -4.78
C ILE A 143 -17.88 19.25 -6.01
N SER A 144 -16.62 19.68 -6.05
CA SER A 144 -15.64 19.20 -7.01
C SER A 144 -15.01 17.91 -6.48
N TYR A 145 -15.02 16.86 -7.29
CA TYR A 145 -14.39 15.59 -6.94
C TYR A 145 -13.64 15.02 -8.14
N GLN A 146 -12.60 14.24 -7.84
CA GLN A 146 -11.86 13.51 -8.86
C GLN A 146 -12.47 12.14 -9.04
N ARG A 147 -12.76 11.77 -10.29
CA ARG A 147 -13.22 10.43 -10.65
C ARG A 147 -12.50 9.94 -11.89
N PHE A 148 -12.56 8.63 -12.10
CA PHE A 148 -12.18 8.07 -13.38
C PHE A 148 -13.35 8.14 -14.36
N GLU A 149 -13.11 8.66 -15.56
CA GLU A 149 -14.06 8.67 -16.67
C GLU A 149 -13.60 7.72 -17.77
N PRO A 150 -14.52 7.18 -18.59
CA PRO A 150 -14.12 6.39 -19.75
C PRO A 150 -13.21 7.23 -20.64
N CYS A 151 -12.09 6.64 -21.07
CA CYS A 151 -11.10 7.31 -21.90
C CYS A 151 -11.74 7.74 -23.24
N ASP A 152 -11.69 9.03 -23.58
CA ASP A 152 -12.28 9.55 -24.83
C ASP A 152 -11.74 8.87 -26.10
N ALA A 153 -10.44 8.52 -26.10
CA ALA A 153 -9.77 7.92 -27.25
C ALA A 153 -10.17 6.46 -27.53
N CYS A 154 -10.60 5.71 -26.50
CA CYS A 154 -11.00 4.30 -26.65
C CYS A 154 -12.41 4.01 -26.11
N GLN A 155 -13.16 5.04 -25.71
CA GLN A 155 -14.51 4.95 -25.15
C GLN A 155 -14.67 3.91 -24.04
N GLY A 156 -13.68 3.76 -23.16
CA GLY A 156 -13.74 2.77 -22.06
C GLY A 156 -13.17 1.37 -22.36
N SER A 157 -12.88 1.04 -23.62
CA SER A 157 -12.49 -0.33 -24.03
C SER A 157 -11.05 -0.72 -23.65
N GLY A 158 -10.21 0.26 -23.31
CA GLY A 158 -8.78 0.05 -23.04
C GLY A 158 -7.92 -0.19 -24.28
N SER A 159 -8.51 -0.36 -25.46
CA SER A 159 -7.81 -0.68 -26.71
C SER A 159 -8.21 0.20 -27.88
N VAL A 160 -7.28 0.39 -28.82
CA VAL A 160 -7.57 1.13 -30.07
C VAL A 160 -8.10 0.19 -31.16
N ALA A 161 -7.79 -1.11 -31.06
CA ALA A 161 -8.24 -2.12 -32.00
C ALA A 161 -9.74 -2.40 -31.89
N THR A 162 -10.34 -2.84 -33.00
CA THR A 162 -11.71 -3.36 -33.05
C THR A 162 -11.87 -4.62 -32.19
N GLU A 163 -10.79 -5.39 -32.03
CA GLU A 163 -10.73 -6.52 -31.10
C GLU A 163 -10.10 -6.07 -29.77
N HIS A 164 -10.92 -6.01 -28.72
CA HIS A 164 -10.49 -5.44 -27.44
C HIS A 164 -9.65 -6.38 -26.57
N ALA A 165 -9.86 -7.69 -26.72
CA ALA A 165 -9.21 -8.71 -25.92
C ALA A 165 -8.67 -9.83 -26.82
N ARG A 166 -7.41 -10.19 -26.61
CA ARG A 166 -6.80 -11.38 -27.22
C ARG A 166 -6.47 -12.40 -26.14
N ARG A 167 -6.41 -13.68 -26.53
CA ARG A 167 -5.99 -14.75 -25.61
C ARG A 167 -4.56 -14.50 -25.15
N CYS A 168 -4.31 -14.61 -23.84
CA CYS A 168 -2.99 -14.40 -23.27
C CYS A 168 -1.98 -15.41 -23.87
N PRO A 169 -0.87 -14.96 -24.49
CA PRO A 169 0.10 -15.86 -25.11
C PRO A 169 0.90 -16.65 -24.07
N THR A 170 1.11 -16.10 -22.87
CA THR A 170 1.90 -16.78 -21.81
C THR A 170 1.16 -17.96 -21.18
N CYS A 171 -0.14 -17.84 -20.92
CA CYS A 171 -0.93 -18.92 -20.30
C CYS A 171 -1.89 -19.61 -21.28
N ASN A 172 -1.92 -19.22 -22.55
CA ASN A 172 -2.88 -19.69 -23.55
C ASN A 172 -4.35 -19.65 -23.08
N GLY A 173 -4.73 -18.62 -22.31
CA GLY A 173 -6.09 -18.51 -21.75
C GLY A 173 -6.33 -19.21 -20.42
N MET A 174 -5.34 -19.90 -19.85
CA MET A 174 -5.49 -20.66 -18.61
C MET A 174 -5.53 -19.80 -17.33
N GLY A 175 -5.10 -18.53 -17.38
CA GLY A 175 -5.06 -17.62 -16.22
C GLY A 175 -3.97 -17.93 -15.18
N SER A 176 -3.49 -19.16 -15.14
CA SER A 176 -2.37 -19.59 -14.29
C SER A 176 -1.27 -20.25 -15.10
N ILE A 177 -0.06 -20.23 -14.57
CA ILE A 177 1.08 -21.00 -15.09
C ILE A 177 1.60 -21.94 -14.01
N ALA A 178 1.94 -23.16 -14.40
CA ALA A 178 2.56 -24.14 -13.52
C ALA A 178 4.07 -23.90 -13.53
N VAL A 179 4.64 -23.59 -12.38
CA VAL A 179 6.09 -23.51 -12.19
C VAL A 179 6.55 -24.82 -11.59
N ASP A 180 7.44 -25.50 -12.31
CA ASP A 180 8.04 -26.73 -11.84
C ASP A 180 9.06 -26.43 -10.73
N LEU A 181 8.72 -26.76 -9.49
CA LEU A 181 9.60 -26.65 -8.32
C LEU A 181 10.28 -27.98 -8.00
N SER A 182 10.25 -28.95 -8.92
CA SER A 182 10.88 -30.26 -8.73
C SER A 182 12.39 -30.16 -8.44
N PHE A 183 13.05 -29.10 -8.92
CA PHE A 183 14.45 -28.78 -8.59
C PHE A 183 14.70 -28.53 -7.08
N LEU A 184 13.72 -28.00 -6.33
CA LEU A 184 13.90 -27.58 -4.93
C LEU A 184 13.33 -28.59 -3.92
N PHE A 185 12.26 -29.32 -4.28
CA PHE A 185 11.53 -30.20 -3.35
C PHE A 185 11.33 -31.64 -3.86
N GLY A 186 12.06 -32.06 -4.90
CA GLY A 186 12.06 -33.44 -5.42
C GLY A 186 10.80 -33.83 -6.21
N SER A 187 9.65 -33.23 -5.92
CA SER A 187 8.43 -33.33 -6.73
C SER A 187 7.42 -32.25 -6.32
N GLY A 188 7.01 -31.40 -7.26
CA GLY A 188 5.91 -30.47 -7.04
C GLY A 188 5.84 -29.37 -8.09
N ALA A 189 4.70 -29.25 -8.76
CA ALA A 189 4.38 -28.07 -9.55
C ALA A 189 3.61 -27.09 -8.67
N ALA A 190 4.11 -25.86 -8.53
CA ALA A 190 3.35 -24.79 -7.91
C ALA A 190 2.56 -24.05 -8.99
N GLN A 191 1.25 -23.96 -8.80
CA GLN A 191 0.41 -23.14 -9.65
C GLN A 191 0.53 -21.68 -9.19
N MET A 192 0.95 -20.80 -10.10
CA MET A 192 0.96 -19.36 -9.84
C MET A 192 0.08 -18.63 -10.85
N GLN A 193 -0.48 -17.49 -10.44
CA GLN A 193 -1.27 -16.65 -11.33
C GLN A 193 -0.38 -16.10 -12.45
N CYS A 194 -0.86 -16.12 -13.69
CA CYS A 194 -0.09 -15.62 -14.82
C CYS A 194 0.12 -14.10 -14.65
N PRO A 195 1.37 -13.60 -14.68
CA PRO A 195 1.66 -12.19 -14.41
C PRO A 195 1.24 -11.25 -15.56
N GLU A 196 1.03 -11.77 -16.77
CA GLU A 196 0.66 -10.96 -17.95
C GLU A 196 -0.85 -10.69 -18.02
N CYS A 197 -1.66 -11.69 -17.70
CA CYS A 197 -3.13 -11.58 -17.70
C CYS A 197 -3.72 -11.51 -16.29
N GLU A 198 -2.91 -11.51 -15.24
CA GLU A 198 -3.34 -11.47 -13.83
C GLU A 198 -4.51 -12.42 -13.55
N GLY A 199 -4.53 -13.62 -14.14
CA GLY A 199 -5.62 -14.58 -13.92
C GLY A 199 -6.80 -14.53 -14.90
N SER A 200 -6.99 -13.49 -15.72
CA SER A 200 -8.13 -13.43 -16.67
C SER A 200 -8.00 -14.38 -17.85
N GLY A 201 -6.78 -14.82 -18.18
CA GLY A 201 -6.52 -15.55 -19.42
C GLY A 201 -6.56 -14.69 -20.69
N GLN A 202 -6.87 -13.39 -20.58
CA GLN A 202 -6.96 -12.47 -21.71
C GLN A 202 -6.09 -11.24 -21.47
N VAL A 203 -5.59 -10.66 -22.56
CA VAL A 203 -4.80 -9.44 -22.53
C VAL A 203 -5.38 -8.45 -23.52
N VAL A 204 -5.26 -7.16 -23.21
CA VAL A 204 -5.64 -6.06 -24.09
C VAL A 204 -4.78 -6.16 -25.36
N ALA A 205 -5.41 -6.24 -26.53
CA ALA A 205 -4.68 -6.53 -27.78
C ALA A 205 -3.71 -5.40 -28.17
N ASP A 206 -4.24 -4.18 -28.28
CA ASP A 206 -3.49 -2.97 -28.58
C ASP A 206 -3.85 -1.88 -27.56
N PRO A 207 -3.04 -1.69 -26.50
CA PRO A 207 -3.37 -0.77 -25.42
C PRO A 207 -3.45 0.67 -25.93
N CYS A 208 -4.49 1.39 -25.54
CA CYS A 208 -4.67 2.78 -25.92
C CYS A 208 -3.53 3.66 -25.36
N PRO A 209 -2.89 4.52 -26.17
CA PRO A 209 -1.76 5.34 -25.72
C PRO A 209 -2.16 6.39 -24.68
N ALA A 210 -3.41 6.86 -24.70
CA ALA A 210 -3.90 7.90 -23.78
C ALA A 210 -4.14 7.36 -22.36
N CYS A 211 -4.68 6.14 -22.22
CA CYS A 211 -4.97 5.52 -20.92
C CYS A 211 -4.02 4.35 -20.57
N THR A 212 -3.05 4.05 -21.43
CA THR A 212 -2.11 2.92 -21.31
C THR A 212 -2.79 1.58 -21.03
N GLY A 213 -3.92 1.30 -21.69
CA GLY A 213 -4.64 0.04 -21.54
C GLY A 213 -5.70 0.00 -20.43
N SER A 214 -5.78 1.01 -19.57
CA SER A 214 -6.73 1.00 -18.42
C SER A 214 -8.19 1.28 -18.79
N GLY A 215 -8.44 1.81 -19.98
CA GLY A 215 -9.78 2.21 -20.44
C GLY A 215 -10.33 3.47 -19.78
N ARG A 216 -9.64 4.07 -18.81
CA ARG A 216 -10.15 5.20 -18.03
C ARG A 216 -9.11 6.30 -17.82
N GLN A 217 -9.55 7.53 -17.65
CA GLN A 217 -8.70 8.68 -17.37
C GLN A 217 -9.22 9.43 -16.13
N ARG A 218 -8.33 10.12 -15.41
CA ARG A 218 -8.74 10.94 -14.26
C ARG A 218 -9.32 12.24 -14.77
N HIS A 219 -10.52 12.57 -14.33
CA HIS A 219 -11.19 13.82 -14.63
C HIS A 219 -11.69 14.46 -13.32
N LEU A 220 -11.77 15.79 -13.31
CA LEU A 220 -12.33 16.56 -12.20
C LEU A 220 -13.76 16.94 -12.58
N ASP A 221 -14.73 16.36 -11.88
CA ASP A 221 -16.16 16.56 -12.13
C ASP A 221 -16.78 17.43 -11.02
N HIS A 222 -17.88 18.10 -11.33
CA HIS A 222 -18.64 18.92 -10.40
C HIS A 222 -20.04 18.35 -10.26
N ALA A 223 -20.40 17.94 -9.04
CA ALA A 223 -21.76 17.50 -8.72
C ALA A 223 -22.44 18.52 -7.83
N GLN A 224 -23.62 18.98 -8.26
CA GLN A 224 -24.53 19.73 -7.40
C GLN A 224 -25.37 18.73 -6.62
N ILE A 225 -25.35 18.87 -5.29
CA ILE A 225 -26.06 18.00 -4.38
C ILE A 225 -26.97 18.82 -3.49
N HIS A 226 -28.12 18.24 -3.19
CA HIS A 226 -29.15 18.85 -2.38
C HIS A 226 -29.43 17.95 -1.18
N PHE A 227 -29.29 18.52 0.01
CA PHE A 227 -29.74 17.92 1.26
C PHE A 227 -31.04 18.59 1.69
N GLU A 228 -32.05 17.79 1.95
CA GLU A 228 -33.36 18.26 2.41
C GLU A 228 -33.28 18.83 3.83
N ALA A 229 -34.26 19.64 4.20
CA ALA A 229 -34.38 20.17 5.56
C ALA A 229 -34.54 19.04 6.58
N ASN A 230 -33.90 19.17 7.74
CA ASN A 230 -33.81 18.15 8.80
C ASN A 230 -33.01 16.90 8.39
N THR A 231 -31.94 17.08 7.60
CA THR A 231 -30.96 16.02 7.36
C THR A 231 -30.24 15.67 8.67
N HIS A 232 -30.06 14.39 8.94
CA HIS A 232 -29.35 13.87 10.10
C HIS A 232 -27.97 13.30 9.75
N ASP A 233 -27.14 13.09 10.78
CA ASP A 233 -25.86 12.42 10.63
C ASP A 233 -26.04 10.98 10.11
N GLY A 234 -25.39 10.67 8.99
CA GLY A 234 -25.46 9.38 8.34
C GLY A 234 -26.42 9.30 7.15
N ASP A 235 -27.19 10.35 6.88
CA ASP A 235 -28.02 10.42 5.68
C ASP A 235 -27.16 10.39 4.42
N VAL A 236 -27.64 9.68 3.39
CA VAL A 236 -26.88 9.40 2.18
C VAL A 236 -27.63 9.88 0.95
N VAL A 237 -27.00 10.75 0.18
CA VAL A 237 -27.44 11.12 -1.16
C VAL A 237 -26.63 10.34 -2.18
N ARG A 238 -27.31 9.58 -3.04
CA ARG A 238 -26.67 8.77 -4.10
C ARG A 238 -26.99 9.37 -5.45
N LEU A 239 -25.95 9.63 -6.22
CA LEU A 239 -26.03 10.01 -7.62
C LEU A 239 -25.57 8.82 -8.47
N PRO A 240 -26.50 8.15 -9.19
CA PRO A 240 -26.19 6.93 -9.92
C PRO A 240 -25.24 7.19 -11.09
N ALA A 241 -24.33 6.25 -11.37
CA ALA A 241 -23.38 6.30 -12.49
C ALA A 241 -22.46 7.54 -12.52
N LYS A 242 -22.34 8.25 -11.39
CA LYS A 242 -21.46 9.41 -11.21
C LYS A 242 -20.15 9.07 -10.48
N GLY A 243 -19.95 7.82 -10.07
CA GLY A 243 -18.72 7.33 -9.44
C GLY A 243 -17.59 7.10 -10.45
N ASN A 244 -16.67 6.18 -10.13
CA ASN A 244 -15.59 5.86 -11.06
C ASN A 244 -16.12 5.04 -12.24
N ALA A 245 -15.56 5.25 -13.42
CA ALA A 245 -15.76 4.39 -14.56
C ALA A 245 -15.16 3.00 -14.31
N GLY A 246 -15.89 1.96 -14.75
CA GLY A 246 -15.38 0.60 -14.79
C GLY A 246 -14.25 0.44 -15.80
N THR A 247 -13.51 -0.65 -15.70
CA THR A 247 -12.46 -1.01 -16.66
C THR A 247 -13.05 -1.80 -17.83
N ASN A 248 -12.47 -1.65 -19.02
CA ASN A 248 -12.78 -2.47 -20.19
C ASN A 248 -14.29 -2.53 -20.54
N GLY A 249 -14.97 -1.39 -20.50
CA GLY A 249 -16.40 -1.28 -20.83
C GLY A 249 -17.37 -1.68 -19.71
N ALA A 250 -16.88 -1.97 -18.50
CA ALA A 250 -17.74 -2.21 -17.35
C ALA A 250 -18.44 -0.93 -16.87
N GLY A 251 -19.61 -1.09 -16.25
CA GLY A 251 -20.43 0.02 -15.78
C GLY A 251 -19.73 0.89 -14.73
N ALA A 252 -20.10 2.18 -14.70
CA ALA A 252 -19.63 3.11 -13.68
C ALA A 252 -20.27 2.83 -12.32
N GLY A 253 -19.54 3.13 -11.25
CA GLY A 253 -20.06 3.14 -9.88
C GLY A 253 -20.88 4.39 -9.60
N ASP A 254 -21.33 4.52 -8.36
CA ASP A 254 -22.15 5.64 -7.89
C ASP A 254 -21.31 6.71 -7.18
N PHE A 255 -21.80 7.95 -7.20
CA PHE A 255 -21.27 8.99 -6.33
C PHE A 255 -22.15 9.07 -5.09
N VAL A 256 -21.56 8.76 -3.94
CA VAL A 256 -22.25 8.60 -2.66
C VAL A 256 -21.77 9.67 -1.70
N ILE A 257 -22.67 10.50 -1.23
CA ILE A 257 -22.32 11.57 -0.30
C ILE A 257 -23.02 11.30 1.02
N ARG A 258 -22.22 11.23 2.07
CA ARG A 258 -22.72 11.04 3.43
C ARG A 258 -22.72 12.36 4.17
N ALA A 259 -23.86 12.73 4.74
CA ALA A 259 -23.98 13.85 5.64
C ALA A 259 -23.21 13.56 6.93
N HIS A 260 -22.30 14.45 7.29
CA HIS A 260 -21.56 14.42 8.53
C HIS A 260 -21.95 15.62 9.40
N VAL A 261 -22.82 15.40 10.40
CA VAL A 261 -23.30 16.44 11.30
C VAL A 261 -22.59 16.30 12.65
N ALA A 262 -21.52 17.08 12.85
CA ALA A 262 -20.68 16.98 14.04
C ALA A 262 -21.47 17.19 15.36
N ALA A 263 -22.52 18.02 15.33
CA ALA A 263 -23.35 18.32 16.50
C ALA A 263 -24.23 17.14 16.98
N GLU A 264 -24.42 16.10 16.16
CA GLU A 264 -25.20 14.91 16.52
C GLU A 264 -24.32 13.72 16.92
N ARG A 265 -23.04 13.72 16.56
CA ARG A 265 -22.13 12.63 16.90
C ARG A 265 -21.55 12.79 18.29
N LEU A 266 -21.52 11.67 18.99
CA LEU A 266 -20.82 11.55 20.25
C LEU A 266 -19.33 11.42 19.94
N ASP A 267 -18.56 12.47 20.23
CA ASP A 267 -17.09 12.44 20.20
C ASP A 267 -16.55 11.23 20.98
N ALA A 268 -15.40 10.69 20.55
CA ALA A 268 -14.78 9.55 21.23
C ALA A 268 -14.53 9.82 22.72
N ARG A 269 -14.14 11.06 23.05
CA ARG A 269 -13.95 11.53 24.43
C ARG A 269 -15.29 11.58 25.19
N ALA A 270 -16.32 12.19 24.61
CA ALA A 270 -17.65 12.23 25.22
C ALA A 270 -18.20 10.82 25.46
N ARG A 271 -18.02 9.90 24.49
CA ARG A 271 -18.42 8.49 24.57
C ARG A 271 -17.75 7.77 25.72
N MET A 272 -16.44 7.93 25.87
CA MET A 272 -15.72 7.38 27.02
C MET A 272 -16.21 8.00 28.32
N GLY A 273 -16.55 9.29 28.31
CA GLY A 273 -17.10 9.99 29.47
C GLY A 273 -18.45 9.43 29.94
N PHE A 274 -19.41 9.30 29.02
CA PHE A 274 -20.71 8.66 29.30
C PHE A 274 -20.55 7.19 29.73
N GLY A 275 -19.63 6.45 29.11
CA GLY A 275 -19.33 5.07 29.50
C GLY A 275 -18.79 4.97 30.93
N MET A 276 -17.86 5.84 31.33
CA MET A 276 -17.30 5.86 32.69
C MET A 276 -18.32 6.25 33.75
N ILE A 277 -19.22 7.20 33.45
CA ILE A 277 -20.36 7.51 34.32
C ILE A 277 -21.30 6.29 34.42
N GLY A 278 -21.55 5.63 33.30
CA GLY A 278 -22.35 4.40 33.25
C GLY A 278 -21.78 3.30 34.13
N VAL A 279 -20.46 3.11 34.13
CA VAL A 279 -19.79 2.12 35.01
C VAL A 279 -19.88 2.51 36.49
N ALA A 280 -19.79 3.80 36.82
CA ALA A 280 -19.82 4.28 38.21
C ALA A 280 -21.23 4.23 38.85
N LEU A 281 -22.28 4.39 38.04
CA LEU A 281 -23.66 4.52 38.51
C LEU A 281 -24.16 3.32 39.35
N PRO A 282 -23.98 2.05 38.93
CA PRO A 282 -24.43 0.90 39.72
C PRO A 282 -23.76 0.80 41.09
N PHE A 283 -22.45 1.12 41.18
CA PHE A 283 -21.74 1.15 42.47
C PHE A 283 -22.27 2.24 43.40
N LEU A 284 -22.63 3.41 42.86
CA LEU A 284 -23.26 4.48 43.64
C LEU A 284 -24.65 4.10 44.15
N VAL A 285 -25.47 3.44 43.31
CA VAL A 285 -26.79 2.95 43.72
C VAL A 285 -26.64 1.89 44.81
N LEU A 286 -25.72 0.93 44.65
CA LEU A 286 -25.44 -0.10 45.66
C LEU A 286 -24.92 0.51 46.96
N ALA A 287 -24.10 1.56 46.89
CA ALA A 287 -23.59 2.29 48.05
C ALA A 287 -24.72 2.93 48.86
N MET A 288 -25.71 3.53 48.17
CA MET A 288 -26.88 4.13 48.83
C MET A 288 -27.76 3.06 49.48
N VAL A 289 -28.00 1.93 48.81
CA VAL A 289 -28.85 0.85 49.33
C VAL A 289 -28.20 0.12 50.50
N SER A 290 -26.88 -0.11 50.46
CA SER A 290 -26.14 -0.84 51.49
C SER A 290 -25.68 0.02 52.68
N GLY A 291 -25.86 1.34 52.62
CA GLY A 291 -25.31 2.28 53.61
C GLY A 291 -23.77 2.33 53.66
N SER A 292 -23.09 1.67 52.73
CA SER A 292 -21.63 1.46 52.72
C SER A 292 -20.92 2.50 51.85
N ILE A 293 -21.26 3.77 52.02
CA ILE A 293 -20.86 4.86 51.11
C ILE A 293 -19.32 5.00 51.01
N ASN A 294 -18.58 4.73 52.08
CA ASN A 294 -17.13 4.97 52.11
C ASN A 294 -16.31 4.11 51.13
N ILE A 295 -16.64 2.82 50.96
CA ILE A 295 -15.86 1.92 50.11
C ILE A 295 -16.21 2.14 48.63
N PHE A 296 -17.50 2.28 48.32
CA PHE A 296 -17.97 2.45 46.95
C PHE A 296 -17.79 3.88 46.41
N SER A 297 -17.75 4.89 47.27
CA SER A 297 -17.48 6.28 46.86
C SER A 297 -16.07 6.42 46.29
N ILE A 298 -15.05 5.84 46.91
CA ILE A 298 -13.66 5.97 46.43
C ILE A 298 -13.49 5.36 45.03
N VAL A 299 -14.09 4.20 44.77
CA VAL A 299 -14.00 3.50 43.48
C VAL A 299 -14.81 4.20 42.37
N SER A 300 -15.93 4.83 42.72
CA SER A 300 -16.81 5.51 41.75
C SER A 300 -16.42 6.96 41.46
N MET A 301 -15.71 7.64 42.36
CA MET A 301 -15.37 9.06 42.20
C MET A 301 -14.40 9.33 41.04
N LEU A 302 -13.37 8.51 40.86
CA LEU A 302 -12.40 8.71 39.76
C LEU A 302 -13.04 8.56 38.36
N PRO A 303 -13.79 7.47 38.06
CA PRO A 303 -14.52 7.36 36.80
C PRO A 303 -15.57 8.45 36.60
N LEU A 304 -16.24 8.89 37.67
CA LEU A 304 -17.28 9.92 37.58
C LEU A 304 -16.70 11.31 37.30
N ILE A 305 -15.63 11.70 38.01
CA ILE A 305 -14.91 12.95 37.75
C ILE A 305 -14.33 12.94 36.33
N TYR A 306 -13.66 11.85 35.94
CA TYR A 306 -13.15 11.71 34.58
C TYR A 306 -14.28 11.81 33.55
N GLY A 307 -15.41 11.14 33.81
CA GLY A 307 -16.56 11.15 32.93
C GLY A 307 -17.16 12.55 32.71
N VAL A 308 -17.36 13.29 33.79
CA VAL A 308 -17.89 14.66 33.76
C VAL A 308 -16.92 15.61 33.04
N VAL A 309 -15.63 15.55 33.37
CA VAL A 309 -14.60 16.38 32.70
C VAL A 309 -14.54 16.04 31.21
N SER A 310 -14.64 14.77 30.85
CA SER A 310 -14.62 14.29 29.46
C SER A 310 -15.82 14.79 28.64
N ILE A 311 -17.00 14.88 29.25
CA ILE A 311 -18.22 15.44 28.64
C ILE A 311 -18.10 16.96 28.49
N LEU A 312 -17.70 17.67 29.55
CA LEU A 312 -17.58 19.14 29.54
C LEU A 312 -16.48 19.65 28.59
N SER A 313 -15.45 18.85 28.36
CA SER A 313 -14.36 19.17 27.43
C SER A 313 -14.60 18.69 26.01
N SER A 314 -15.76 18.08 25.72
CA SER A 314 -16.11 17.65 24.36
C SER A 314 -16.49 18.83 23.47
N ARG A 315 -16.20 18.71 22.17
CA ARG A 315 -16.54 19.72 21.16
C ARG A 315 -17.55 19.11 20.18
N PRO A 316 -18.44 19.92 19.56
CA PRO A 316 -18.73 21.33 19.86
C PRO A 316 -19.38 21.51 21.24
N HIS A 317 -19.24 22.68 21.87
CA HIS A 317 -19.80 22.96 23.20
C HIS A 317 -21.34 23.03 23.23
N THR A 318 -21.98 23.11 22.06
CA THR A 318 -23.43 23.05 21.88
C THR A 318 -23.84 21.67 21.39
N HIS A 319 -24.55 20.93 22.24
CA HIS A 319 -24.99 19.58 21.94
C HIS A 319 -26.49 19.53 21.64
N THR A 320 -26.86 18.74 20.63
CA THR A 320 -28.26 18.51 20.25
C THR A 320 -28.95 17.53 21.21
N SER A 321 -30.29 17.47 21.18
CA SER A 321 -31.06 16.46 21.93
C SER A 321 -30.71 15.03 21.51
N LEU A 322 -30.40 14.82 20.23
CA LEU A 322 -29.93 13.55 19.68
C LEU A 322 -28.56 13.14 20.26
N TRP A 323 -27.66 14.11 20.45
CA TRP A 323 -26.36 13.87 21.09
C TRP A 323 -26.55 13.34 22.53
N TRP A 324 -27.44 13.97 23.31
CA TRP A 324 -27.75 13.50 24.67
C TRP A 324 -28.43 12.13 24.67
N ARG A 325 -29.31 11.84 23.71
CA ARG A 325 -29.94 10.53 23.57
C ARG A 325 -28.92 9.43 23.26
N ARG A 326 -27.96 9.70 22.36
CA ARG A 326 -26.85 8.78 22.05
C ARG A 326 -25.93 8.62 23.28
N GLY A 327 -25.63 9.70 24.00
CA GLY A 327 -24.89 9.66 25.26
C GLY A 327 -25.57 8.80 26.32
N ALA A 328 -26.88 8.95 26.51
CA ALA A 328 -27.67 8.15 27.43
C ALA A 328 -27.64 6.65 27.07
N GLN A 329 -27.72 6.30 25.78
CA GLN A 329 -27.57 4.91 25.34
C GLN A 329 -26.20 4.33 25.71
N THR A 330 -25.12 5.10 25.52
CA THR A 330 -23.77 4.65 25.91
C THR A 330 -23.58 4.55 27.42
N LEU A 331 -24.25 5.41 28.19
CA LEU A 331 -24.30 5.32 29.65
C LEU A 331 -25.00 4.02 30.08
N VAL A 332 -26.15 3.69 29.49
CA VAL A 332 -26.87 2.43 29.76
C VAL A 332 -26.02 1.21 29.41
N GLN A 333 -25.30 1.23 28.29
CA GLN A 333 -24.34 0.17 27.93
C GLN A 333 -23.19 0.05 28.94
N GLY A 334 -22.68 1.19 29.45
CA GLY A 334 -21.70 1.21 30.53
C GLY A 334 -22.23 0.56 31.81
N MET A 335 -23.47 0.88 32.19
CA MET A 335 -24.14 0.27 33.35
C MET A 335 -24.29 -1.25 33.18
N SER A 336 -24.79 -1.72 32.03
CA SER A 336 -24.96 -3.15 31.79
C SER A 336 -23.63 -3.89 31.84
N ASN A 337 -22.56 -3.32 31.28
CA ASN A 337 -21.24 -3.93 31.32
C ASN A 337 -20.68 -3.98 32.75
N SER A 338 -20.88 -2.94 33.56
CA SER A 338 -20.42 -2.97 34.95
C SER A 338 -21.17 -3.99 35.81
N LEU A 339 -22.47 -4.20 35.57
CA LEU A 339 -23.27 -5.22 36.27
C LEU A 339 -22.85 -6.66 35.94
N ILE A 340 -22.20 -6.89 34.79
CA ILE A 340 -21.65 -8.20 34.42
C ILE A 340 -20.34 -8.49 35.18
N TRP A 341 -19.63 -7.46 35.63
CA TRP A 341 -18.32 -7.55 36.30
C TRP A 341 -18.36 -7.20 37.79
N ALA A 342 -19.50 -6.77 38.32
CA ALA A 342 -19.75 -6.43 39.73
C ALA A 342 -20.39 -7.61 40.48
#